data_AF-A0A368JH77-F1
#
_entry.id   AF-A0A368JH77-F1
#
_cell.length_a   1.000
_cell.length_b   1.000
_cell.length_c   1.000
_cell.angle_alpha   90.00
_cell.angle_beta   90.00
_cell.angle_gamma   90.00
#
_symmetry.space_group_name_H-M   'P 1'
#
loop_
_entity.id
_entity.type
_entity.pdbx_description
1 polymer ?
#
loop_
_entity_poly.entity_id
_entity_poly.type
_entity_poly.pdbx_seq_one_letter_code
_entity_poly.pdbx_strand_id
1 'polypeptide(L)'
;MNKVALIFKIGPTDNGPDLTGQPFDRIDVASFGDYHFLGSGININGLVEQLKKMHLHPGEDTMDLLMLASAVFTIDITVSRFHYSQDSWTRELSLFVPVKNVELWNSQKELIQRILQFLTGDFWSIYFRDRSDPEFTLSPNKLYAKRHIGLTHKPDDVCLFSGGLDSFIGAIDLLSDNRVPLLVGHYKSADVSPFQRICHEALKVHFPFANIIRFKGYIRAPKNKALGVRGEEKTERGRSFLFFALGIICAAGIGSNTRVIVPENGLISLNLPLTLNRQGAYSTRTTHPYYIQLMNQLLTGLGLTNSFYNPYQFKTKGEMLSKCAYPTLAATSGTMSCSHPATRRSSTTGYGNRHCMHCVPCLIRSAAFQKAGLVDTSPNRGTIIGSTIFLSTKKSEGADTMAFKYMLEMRKRKPNYIASAIRLTGPLKNVADYVDLYNRGLDEVEAYISQVNLK
;
A
#
# COMPACT_ATOMS: atom_id res chain seq x y z
N MET A 1 -13.58 -6.37 -24.99
CA MET A 1 -13.27 -6.17 -23.55
C MET A 1 -14.20 -5.11 -23.03
N ASN A 2 -14.77 -5.27 -21.84
CA ASN A 2 -15.67 -4.25 -21.28
C ASN A 2 -14.82 -3.03 -20.90
N LYS A 3 -14.99 -1.92 -21.61
CA LYS A 3 -14.33 -0.65 -21.35
C LYS A 3 -15.11 0.13 -20.31
N VAL A 4 -14.47 0.44 -19.18
CA VAL A 4 -15.09 1.21 -18.11
C VAL A 4 -14.41 2.57 -17.98
N ALA A 5 -15.20 3.64 -18.00
CA ALA A 5 -14.75 5.00 -17.77
C ALA A 5 -15.15 5.48 -16.37
N LEU A 6 -14.27 6.24 -15.71
CA LEU A 6 -14.60 7.06 -14.56
C LEU A 6 -14.34 8.53 -14.90
N ILE A 7 -15.41 9.32 -14.89
CA ILE A 7 -15.33 10.77 -14.92
C ILE A 7 -15.14 11.26 -13.50
N PHE A 8 -13.99 11.88 -13.24
CA PHE A 8 -13.68 12.47 -11.96
C PHE A 8 -13.96 13.97 -12.00
N LYS A 9 -14.63 14.52 -10.98
CA LYS A 9 -15.12 15.91 -10.94
C LYS A 9 -14.59 16.68 -9.74
N ILE A 10 -14.49 18.01 -9.85
CA ILE A 10 -14.22 18.90 -8.72
C ILE A 10 -15.45 19.76 -8.43
N GLY A 11 -16.10 19.50 -7.30
CA GLY A 11 -17.28 20.27 -6.89
C GLY A 11 -18.50 20.07 -7.80
N PRO A 12 -19.62 20.75 -7.49
CA PRO A 12 -20.90 20.56 -8.19
C PRO A 12 -20.98 21.26 -9.55
N THR A 13 -20.10 22.24 -9.82
CA THR A 13 -20.09 23.01 -11.07
C THR A 13 -19.32 22.32 -12.20
N ASP A 14 -18.58 21.26 -11.89
CA ASP A 14 -17.83 20.49 -12.87
C ASP A 14 -18.71 19.44 -13.56
N ASN A 15 -19.08 19.74 -14.81
CA ASN A 15 -19.92 18.85 -15.61
C ASN A 15 -19.18 17.61 -16.11
N GLY A 16 -17.84 17.62 -16.14
CA GLY A 16 -17.03 16.60 -16.80
C GLY A 16 -17.20 16.62 -18.34
N PRO A 17 -16.47 15.75 -19.06
CA PRO A 17 -16.65 15.61 -20.50
C PRO A 17 -17.96 14.87 -20.84
N ASP A 18 -18.56 15.23 -21.96
CA ASP A 18 -19.66 14.44 -22.54
C ASP A 18 -19.08 13.22 -23.26
N LEU A 19 -19.42 12.03 -22.76
CA LEU A 19 -19.01 10.74 -23.32
C LEU A 19 -20.17 10.02 -24.01
N THR A 20 -21.27 10.72 -24.30
CA THR A 20 -22.41 10.16 -25.02
C THR A 20 -21.96 9.62 -26.39
N GLY A 21 -22.32 8.37 -26.70
CA GLY A 21 -21.94 7.70 -27.95
C GLY A 21 -20.50 7.21 -28.02
N GLN A 22 -19.67 7.42 -26.99
CA GLN A 22 -18.34 6.83 -26.90
C GLN A 22 -18.44 5.32 -26.60
N PRO A 23 -17.46 4.50 -27.03
CA PRO A 23 -17.51 3.04 -26.92
C PRO A 23 -17.14 2.55 -25.50
N PHE A 24 -17.85 3.03 -24.48
CA PHE A 24 -17.74 2.57 -23.10
C PHE A 24 -18.94 1.73 -22.70
N ASP A 25 -18.69 0.55 -22.14
CA ASP A 25 -19.73 -0.35 -21.62
C ASP A 25 -20.30 0.16 -20.29
N ARG A 26 -19.54 1.01 -19.59
CA ARG A 26 -19.95 1.64 -18.33
C ARG A 26 -19.22 2.97 -18.14
N ILE A 27 -19.97 3.99 -17.75
CA ILE A 27 -19.44 5.31 -17.40
C ILE A 27 -19.87 5.61 -15.96
N ASP A 28 -18.90 5.70 -15.07
CA ASP A 28 -19.10 6.12 -13.69
C ASP A 28 -18.75 7.60 -13.54
N VAL A 29 -19.35 8.24 -12.52
CA VAL A 29 -19.04 9.61 -12.12
C VAL A 29 -18.74 9.64 -10.63
N ALA A 30 -17.62 10.23 -10.25
CA ALA A 30 -17.28 10.49 -8.86
C ALA A 30 -16.73 11.92 -8.68
N SER A 31 -17.07 12.55 -7.55
CA SER A 31 -16.67 13.92 -7.24
C SER A 31 -15.64 13.95 -6.12
N PHE A 32 -14.57 14.71 -6.30
CA PHE A 32 -13.56 14.98 -5.28
C PHE A 32 -14.10 16.01 -4.27
N GLY A 33 -14.08 15.68 -2.98
CA GLY A 33 -14.42 16.62 -1.90
C GLY A 33 -15.91 16.76 -1.55
N ASP A 34 -16.79 15.86 -1.97
CA ASP A 34 -18.21 15.93 -1.62
C ASP A 34 -18.47 15.67 -0.12
N TYR A 35 -19.28 16.53 0.50
CA TYR A 35 -19.53 16.64 1.94
C TYR A 35 -20.61 15.68 2.46
N HIS A 36 -21.53 15.26 1.61
CA HIS A 36 -22.68 14.49 2.05
C HIS A 36 -22.36 13.01 1.85
N PHE A 37 -22.05 12.30 2.94
CA PHE A 37 -21.78 10.85 3.00
C PHE A 37 -22.94 9.94 2.50
N LEU A 38 -23.85 10.47 1.68
CA LEU A 38 -24.99 9.81 1.06
C LEU A 38 -24.89 9.81 -0.50
N GLY A 39 -23.76 10.21 -1.10
CA GLY A 39 -23.53 10.24 -2.57
C GLY A 39 -22.26 9.55 -3.09
N SER A 40 -21.94 9.75 -4.38
CA SER A 40 -20.81 9.14 -5.12
C SER A 40 -19.44 9.81 -4.92
N GLY A 41 -19.31 10.75 -3.97
CA GLY A 41 -18.08 11.52 -3.79
C GLY A 41 -17.03 10.92 -2.86
N ILE A 42 -15.79 11.39 -3.02
CA ILE A 42 -14.63 11.07 -2.18
C ILE A 42 -14.45 12.13 -1.10
N ASN A 43 -14.62 11.76 0.16
CA ASN A 43 -14.38 12.67 1.28
C ASN A 43 -12.87 12.80 1.58
N ILE A 44 -12.37 14.03 1.52
CA ILE A 44 -10.98 14.41 1.88
C ILE A 44 -10.91 15.46 2.99
N ASN A 45 -12.05 15.86 3.57
CA ASN A 45 -12.08 16.99 4.51
C ASN A 45 -11.22 16.74 5.74
N GLY A 46 -11.27 15.52 6.28
CA GLY A 46 -10.40 15.14 7.40
C GLY A 46 -8.91 15.17 7.05
N LEU A 47 -8.54 14.93 5.79
CA LEU A 47 -7.18 15.03 5.28
C LEU A 47 -6.77 16.51 5.16
N VAL A 48 -7.59 17.33 4.49
CA VAL A 48 -7.34 18.76 4.30
C VAL A 48 -7.26 19.51 5.64
N GLU A 49 -8.15 19.21 6.58
CA GLU A 49 -8.12 19.78 7.93
C GLU A 49 -6.87 19.37 8.72
N GLN A 50 -6.33 18.17 8.51
CA GLN A 50 -5.05 17.79 9.11
C GLN A 50 -3.89 18.55 8.49
N LEU A 51 -3.86 18.73 7.16
CA LEU A 51 -2.84 19.55 6.51
C LEU A 51 -2.87 20.99 7.06
N LYS A 52 -4.07 21.59 7.20
CA LYS A 52 -4.24 22.92 7.82
C LYS A 52 -3.74 22.93 9.25
N LYS A 53 -4.13 21.98 10.10
CA LYS A 53 -3.69 21.93 11.51
C LYS A 53 -2.19 21.78 11.67
N MET A 54 -1.53 21.11 10.72
CA MET A 54 -0.09 20.89 10.71
C MET A 54 0.68 21.98 9.95
N HIS A 55 0.01 22.98 9.37
CA HIS A 55 0.61 24.00 8.48
C HIS A 55 1.38 23.39 7.30
N LEU A 56 0.88 22.26 6.77
CA LEU A 56 1.42 21.64 5.56
C LEU A 56 0.73 22.23 4.34
N HIS A 57 1.53 22.83 3.45
CA HIS A 57 1.04 23.53 2.26
C HIS A 57 1.63 22.91 0.98
N PRO A 58 1.20 21.68 0.60
CA PRO A 58 1.63 21.07 -0.64
C PRO A 58 1.19 21.93 -1.85
N GLY A 59 1.98 21.91 -2.93
CA GLY A 59 1.65 22.62 -4.18
C GLY A 59 0.47 21.98 -4.93
N GLU A 60 -0.06 22.69 -5.92
CA GLU A 60 -1.21 22.21 -6.70
C GLU A 60 -0.93 20.91 -7.46
N ASP A 61 0.26 20.72 -8.03
CA ASP A 61 0.61 19.47 -8.71
C ASP A 61 0.63 18.27 -7.73
N THR A 62 0.99 18.52 -6.47
CA THR A 62 0.91 17.49 -5.43
C THR A 62 -0.53 17.18 -5.04
N MET A 63 -1.42 18.18 -5.08
CA MET A 63 -2.85 17.99 -4.85
C MET A 63 -3.55 17.32 -6.05
N ASP A 64 -3.10 17.59 -7.27
CA ASP A 64 -3.56 16.87 -8.47
C ASP A 64 -3.12 15.40 -8.42
N LEU A 65 -1.92 15.11 -7.90
CA LEU A 65 -1.48 13.73 -7.64
C LEU A 65 -2.41 13.02 -6.62
N LEU A 66 -2.83 13.71 -5.56
CA LEU A 66 -3.83 13.19 -4.62
C LEU A 66 -5.14 12.85 -5.33
N MET A 67 -5.60 13.75 -6.19
CA MET A 67 -6.85 13.61 -6.92
C MET A 67 -6.80 12.42 -7.86
N LEU A 68 -5.76 12.32 -8.69
CA LEU A 68 -5.51 11.18 -9.57
C LEU A 68 -5.47 9.88 -8.76
N ALA A 69 -4.74 9.86 -7.65
CA ALA A 69 -4.62 8.67 -6.83
C ALA A 69 -5.95 8.26 -6.17
N SER A 70 -6.79 9.24 -5.85
CA SER A 70 -8.14 8.99 -5.35
C SER A 70 -9.08 8.46 -6.44
N ALA A 71 -8.96 8.95 -7.68
CA ALA A 71 -9.69 8.43 -8.84
C ALA A 71 -9.29 6.99 -9.18
N VAL A 72 -7.98 6.71 -9.22
CA VAL A 72 -7.41 5.36 -9.41
C VAL A 72 -7.93 4.41 -8.33
N PHE A 73 -7.88 4.82 -7.06
CA PHE A 73 -8.37 3.99 -5.96
C PHE A 73 -9.89 3.74 -6.06
N THR A 74 -10.65 4.73 -6.51
CA THR A 74 -12.10 4.60 -6.69
C THR A 74 -12.44 3.59 -7.76
N ILE A 75 -11.95 3.77 -9.00
CA ILE A 75 -12.23 2.83 -10.08
C ILE A 75 -11.71 1.42 -9.76
N ASP A 76 -10.56 1.32 -9.08
CA ASP A 76 -9.97 0.04 -8.70
C ASP A 76 -10.88 -0.76 -7.77
N ILE A 77 -11.63 -0.13 -6.86
CA ILE A 77 -12.51 -0.85 -5.93
C ILE A 77 -13.96 -0.95 -6.41
N THR A 78 -14.36 -0.14 -7.41
CA THR A 78 -15.73 -0.12 -7.94
C THR A 78 -15.93 -0.96 -9.19
N VAL A 79 -14.86 -1.35 -9.88
CA VAL A 79 -14.94 -2.16 -11.10
C VAL A 79 -14.44 -3.57 -10.81
N SER A 80 -15.38 -4.52 -10.66
CA SER A 80 -15.04 -5.92 -10.39
C SER A 80 -14.28 -6.55 -11.56
N ARG A 81 -13.08 -7.09 -11.29
CA ARG A 81 -12.31 -7.87 -12.27
C ARG A 81 -13.12 -9.06 -12.78
N PHE A 82 -13.83 -9.78 -11.90
CA PHE A 82 -14.63 -10.95 -12.29
C PHE A 82 -15.73 -10.64 -13.32
N HIS A 83 -16.36 -9.46 -13.23
CA HIS A 83 -17.47 -9.09 -14.13
C HIS A 83 -17.07 -8.22 -15.31
N TYR A 84 -15.95 -7.49 -15.23
CA TYR A 84 -15.57 -6.46 -16.22
C TYR A 84 -14.23 -6.76 -16.91
N SER A 85 -13.73 -7.99 -16.82
CA SER A 85 -12.60 -8.47 -17.62
C SER A 85 -13.03 -9.67 -18.46
N GLN A 86 -12.26 -9.99 -19.50
CA GLN A 86 -12.50 -11.19 -20.32
C GLN A 86 -11.89 -12.45 -19.71
N ASP A 87 -10.79 -12.32 -18.98
CA ASP A 87 -10.00 -13.39 -18.37
C ASP A 87 -10.25 -13.54 -16.85
N SER A 88 -11.31 -12.87 -16.34
CA SER A 88 -11.58 -12.72 -14.90
C SER A 88 -10.48 -11.99 -14.11
N TRP A 89 -9.60 -11.26 -14.80
CA TRP A 89 -8.46 -10.60 -14.18
C TRP A 89 -8.14 -9.18 -14.69
N THR A 90 -7.95 -9.00 -15.99
CA THR A 90 -7.38 -7.81 -16.64
C THR A 90 -8.50 -6.88 -17.13
N ARG A 91 -8.61 -5.67 -16.58
CA ARG A 91 -9.64 -4.68 -16.96
C ARG A 91 -9.10 -3.67 -17.97
N GLU A 92 -9.99 -3.04 -18.73
CA GLU A 92 -9.71 -1.82 -19.50
C GLU A 92 -10.37 -0.62 -18.81
N LEU A 93 -9.54 0.27 -18.24
CA LEU A 93 -9.98 1.36 -17.38
C LEU A 93 -9.59 2.71 -17.98
N SER A 94 -10.56 3.61 -18.09
CA SER A 94 -10.35 4.98 -18.56
C SER A 94 -10.64 5.99 -17.45
N LEU A 95 -9.75 6.95 -17.24
CA LEU A 95 -9.91 8.03 -16.26
C LEU A 95 -9.96 9.38 -16.95
N PHE A 96 -10.93 10.21 -16.59
CA PHE A 96 -11.01 11.61 -17.00
C PHE A 96 -10.81 12.49 -15.76
N VAL A 97 -9.65 13.11 -15.63
CA VAL A 97 -9.22 13.77 -14.37
C VAL A 97 -8.91 15.25 -14.63
N PRO A 98 -9.57 16.18 -13.91
CA PRO A 98 -9.25 17.59 -13.98
C PRO A 98 -7.94 17.88 -13.23
N VAL A 99 -7.07 18.69 -13.85
CA VAL A 99 -5.77 19.10 -13.29
C VAL A 99 -5.55 20.58 -13.53
N LYS A 100 -4.64 21.20 -12.76
CA LYS A 100 -4.32 22.62 -12.93
C LYS A 100 -3.45 22.90 -14.16
N ASN A 101 -2.55 21.99 -14.52
CA ASN A 101 -1.62 22.15 -15.64
C ASN A 101 -1.70 20.93 -16.57
N VAL A 102 -2.56 21.02 -17.58
CA VAL A 102 -2.85 19.89 -18.49
C VAL A 102 -1.61 19.47 -19.27
N GLU A 103 -0.79 20.40 -19.72
CA GLU A 103 0.44 20.15 -20.48
C GLU A 103 1.45 19.35 -19.65
N LEU A 104 1.67 19.75 -18.39
CA LEU A 104 2.57 19.05 -17.46
C LEU A 104 2.09 17.61 -17.25
N TRP A 105 0.81 17.41 -16.94
CA TRP A 105 0.26 16.09 -16.67
C TRP A 105 0.23 15.20 -17.92
N ASN A 106 -0.06 15.77 -19.10
CA ASN A 106 0.02 15.04 -20.37
C ASN A 106 1.46 14.59 -20.69
N SER A 107 2.47 15.39 -20.34
CA SER A 107 3.88 14.96 -20.49
C SER A 107 4.23 13.71 -19.68
N GLN A 108 3.49 13.44 -18.59
CA GLN A 108 3.69 12.30 -17.70
C GLN A 108 2.70 11.15 -17.93
N LYS A 109 1.76 11.29 -18.88
CA LYS A 109 0.64 10.35 -19.10
C LYS A 109 1.10 8.91 -19.31
N GLU A 110 2.07 8.69 -20.20
CA GLU A 110 2.57 7.34 -20.51
C GLU A 110 3.23 6.69 -19.30
N LEU A 111 4.00 7.46 -18.53
CA LEU A 111 4.65 6.99 -17.31
C LEU A 111 3.62 6.59 -16.26
N ILE A 112 2.58 7.41 -16.05
CA ILE A 112 1.51 7.11 -15.10
C ILE A 112 0.76 5.84 -15.53
N GLN A 113 0.41 5.69 -16.80
CA GLN A 113 -0.24 4.47 -17.31
C GLN A 113 0.63 3.23 -17.08
N ARG A 114 1.94 3.33 -17.31
CA ARG A 114 2.91 2.26 -17.06
C ARG A 114 3.02 1.90 -15.57
N ILE A 115 3.01 2.90 -14.69
CA ILE A 115 2.99 2.71 -13.24
C ILE A 115 1.74 1.92 -12.83
N LEU A 116 0.56 2.37 -13.25
CA LEU A 116 -0.70 1.76 -12.88
C LEU A 116 -0.83 0.35 -13.45
N GLN A 117 -0.44 0.13 -14.70
CA GLN A 117 -0.41 -1.19 -15.31
C GLN A 117 0.52 -2.15 -14.55
N PHE A 118 1.70 -1.69 -14.12
CA PHE A 118 2.60 -2.53 -13.33
C PHE A 118 1.99 -2.94 -11.98
N LEU A 119 1.29 -2.01 -11.31
CA LEU A 119 0.67 -2.28 -10.01
C LEU A 119 -0.57 -3.19 -10.11
N THR A 120 -1.44 -2.91 -11.08
CA THR A 120 -2.78 -3.49 -11.10
C THR A 120 -2.92 -4.61 -12.12
N GLY A 121 -2.07 -4.63 -13.14
CA GLY A 121 -2.19 -5.53 -14.29
C GLY A 121 -3.32 -5.15 -15.25
N ASP A 122 -3.96 -3.99 -15.08
CA ASP A 122 -5.02 -3.51 -15.98
C ASP A 122 -4.44 -2.63 -17.10
N PHE A 123 -5.19 -2.49 -18.19
CA PHE A 123 -4.93 -1.47 -19.19
C PHE A 123 -5.54 -0.14 -18.75
N TRP A 124 -4.73 0.92 -18.78
CA TRP A 124 -5.12 2.25 -18.33
C TRP A 124 -5.02 3.27 -19.46
N SER A 125 -6.09 4.03 -19.63
CA SER A 125 -6.14 5.22 -20.49
C SER A 125 -6.47 6.44 -19.63
N ILE A 126 -5.63 7.47 -19.65
CA ILE A 126 -5.84 8.67 -18.84
C ILE A 126 -6.03 9.90 -19.73
N TYR A 127 -7.04 10.68 -19.42
CA TYR A 127 -7.39 11.92 -20.11
C TYR A 127 -7.39 13.05 -19.09
N PHE A 128 -6.37 13.89 -19.14
CA PHE A 128 -6.29 15.10 -18.34
C PHE A 128 -7.07 16.22 -19.02
N ARG A 129 -7.74 17.04 -18.22
CA ARG A 129 -8.53 18.19 -18.67
C ARG A 129 -8.37 19.35 -17.69
N ASP A 130 -8.71 20.55 -18.13
CA ASP A 130 -8.74 21.69 -17.23
C ASP A 130 -9.80 21.55 -16.15
N ARG A 131 -9.55 22.22 -15.03
CA ARG A 131 -10.57 22.46 -14.01
C ARG A 131 -11.63 23.39 -14.57
N SER A 132 -12.90 23.17 -14.21
CA SER A 132 -14.00 24.04 -14.64
C SER A 132 -13.86 25.48 -14.14
N ASP A 133 -13.24 25.65 -12.97
CA ASP A 133 -12.81 26.94 -12.43
C ASP A 133 -11.28 26.98 -12.41
N PRO A 134 -10.63 27.78 -13.28
CA PRO A 134 -9.17 27.91 -13.34
C PRO A 134 -8.54 28.49 -12.06
N GLU A 135 -9.30 29.28 -11.30
CA GLU A 135 -8.82 29.94 -10.07
C GLU A 135 -8.99 29.05 -8.83
N PHE A 136 -9.77 27.97 -8.94
CA PHE A 136 -9.98 27.04 -7.85
C PHE A 136 -8.67 26.36 -7.45
N THR A 137 -8.33 26.43 -6.15
CA THR A 137 -7.13 25.82 -5.58
C THR A 137 -7.49 24.70 -4.61
N LEU A 138 -6.78 23.57 -4.72
CA LEU A 138 -6.96 22.44 -3.82
C LEU A 138 -6.08 22.56 -2.58
N SER A 139 -4.93 23.21 -2.72
CA SER A 139 -3.97 23.38 -1.65
C SER A 139 -4.60 24.16 -0.48
N PRO A 140 -4.39 23.71 0.77
CA PRO A 140 -4.92 24.42 1.93
C PRO A 140 -4.41 25.86 1.98
N ASN A 141 -5.34 26.82 2.02
CA ASN A 141 -5.02 28.25 2.11
C ASN A 141 -4.21 28.56 3.40
N LYS A 142 -3.11 29.31 3.25
CA LYS A 142 -2.23 29.79 4.34
C LYS A 142 -2.96 30.62 5.39
N LEU A 143 -4.08 31.25 5.06
CA LEU A 143 -4.87 32.07 6.00
C LEU A 143 -5.43 31.26 7.19
N TYR A 144 -5.65 29.95 7.03
CA TYR A 144 -6.11 29.08 8.12
C TYR A 144 -5.03 28.81 9.19
N ALA A 145 -3.76 29.11 8.90
CA ALA A 145 -2.65 28.90 9.83
C ALA A 145 -2.74 29.75 11.12
N LYS A 146 -3.57 30.80 11.16
CA LYS A 146 -3.72 31.66 12.34
C LYS A 146 -4.39 30.98 13.54
N ARG A 147 -5.05 29.83 13.35
CA ARG A 147 -5.86 29.16 14.39
C ARG A 147 -5.18 27.93 15.03
N HIS A 148 -4.03 27.51 14.51
CA HIS A 148 -3.29 26.35 15.01
C HIS A 148 -1.80 26.71 15.12
N ILE A 149 -1.06 26.01 15.99
CA ILE A 149 0.38 26.24 16.15
C ILE A 149 1.19 25.51 15.06
N GLY A 150 0.54 24.63 14.29
CA GLY A 150 1.22 23.80 13.30
C GLY A 150 2.03 22.68 13.95
N LEU A 151 3.00 22.17 13.20
CA LEU A 151 4.03 21.28 13.75
C LEU A 151 5.00 22.11 14.61
N THR A 152 5.17 21.75 15.88
CA THR A 152 6.11 22.44 16.78
C THR A 152 7.58 22.17 16.42
N HIS A 153 7.83 21.09 15.69
CA HIS A 153 9.13 20.71 15.15
C HIS A 153 8.95 20.24 13.72
N LYS A 154 9.85 20.63 12.82
CA LYS A 154 9.84 20.16 11.44
C LYS A 154 10.28 18.68 11.42
N PRO A 155 9.47 17.75 10.90
CA PRO A 155 9.87 16.36 10.76
C PRO A 155 11.04 16.22 9.77
N ASP A 156 11.96 15.29 10.06
CA ASP A 156 13.12 15.03 9.20
C ASP A 156 12.75 14.32 7.89
N ASP A 157 11.75 13.44 7.99
CA ASP A 157 11.27 12.61 6.88
C ASP A 157 9.76 12.33 7.04
N VAL A 158 9.18 11.76 6.00
CA VAL A 158 7.89 11.08 6.07
C VAL A 158 8.13 9.58 6.14
N CYS A 159 7.47 8.87 7.05
CA CYS A 159 7.51 7.41 7.10
C CYS A 159 6.12 6.83 6.82
N LEU A 160 6.00 6.00 5.77
CA LEU A 160 4.76 5.27 5.51
C LEU A 160 4.49 4.27 6.64
N PHE A 161 3.36 4.44 7.31
CA PHE A 161 3.02 3.78 8.57
C PHE A 161 1.70 3.01 8.47
N SER A 162 1.81 1.72 8.09
CA SER A 162 0.64 0.85 7.87
C SER A 162 0.11 0.23 9.16
N GLY A 163 0.91 0.19 10.23
CA GLY A 163 0.62 -0.58 11.45
C GLY A 163 1.09 -2.04 11.40
N GLY A 164 1.80 -2.41 10.33
CA GLY A 164 2.51 -3.67 10.22
C GLY A 164 3.94 -3.60 10.77
N LEU A 165 4.53 -4.77 11.01
CA LEU A 165 5.85 -4.92 11.63
C LEU A 165 6.94 -4.08 10.96
N ASP A 166 6.99 -4.11 9.63
CA ASP A 166 8.07 -3.49 8.85
C ASP A 166 8.01 -1.97 8.98
N SER A 167 6.80 -1.39 8.86
CA SER A 167 6.57 0.04 9.09
C SER A 167 6.86 0.46 10.54
N PHE A 168 6.69 -0.46 11.49
CA PHE A 168 6.96 -0.21 12.90
C PHE A 168 8.46 -0.25 13.20
N ILE A 169 9.18 -1.25 12.68
CA ILE A 169 10.65 -1.31 12.72
C ILE A 169 11.25 -0.07 12.06
N GLY A 170 10.73 0.32 10.88
CA GLY A 170 11.17 1.54 10.21
C GLY A 170 11.02 2.80 11.06
N ALA A 171 9.91 2.94 11.78
CA ALA A 171 9.73 4.06 12.71
C ALA A 171 10.68 3.98 13.93
N ILE A 172 10.87 2.78 14.49
CA ILE A 172 11.81 2.54 15.59
C ILE A 172 13.24 2.93 15.20
N ASP A 173 13.72 2.44 14.06
CA ASP A 173 15.09 2.66 13.62
C ASP A 173 15.33 4.16 13.35
N LEU A 174 14.38 4.85 12.70
CA LEU A 174 14.46 6.30 12.49
C LEU A 174 14.55 7.07 13.82
N LEU A 175 13.67 6.76 14.78
CA LEU A 175 13.65 7.43 16.09
C LEU A 175 14.92 7.14 16.91
N SER A 176 15.47 5.94 16.78
CA SER A 176 16.72 5.54 17.44
C SER A 176 17.92 6.28 16.86
N ASP A 177 17.87 6.61 15.57
CA ASP A 177 18.85 7.45 14.88
C ASP A 177 18.62 8.96 15.11
N ASN A 178 17.77 9.34 16.08
CA ASN A 178 17.37 10.72 16.38
C ASN A 178 16.72 11.46 15.20
N ARG A 179 16.11 10.73 14.27
CA ARG A 179 15.27 11.29 13.19
C ARG A 179 13.81 11.13 13.57
N VAL A 180 13.07 12.23 13.61
CA VAL A 180 11.65 12.25 13.99
C VAL A 180 10.79 12.34 12.73
N PRO A 181 10.25 11.21 12.23
CA PRO A 181 9.44 11.22 11.02
C PRO A 181 7.99 11.66 11.30
N LEU A 182 7.35 12.24 10.28
CA LEU A 182 5.89 12.29 10.23
C LEU A 182 5.38 10.91 9.80
N LEU A 183 4.67 10.22 10.69
CA LEU A 183 4.08 8.92 10.39
C LEU A 183 2.82 9.10 9.54
N VAL A 184 2.78 8.56 8.33
CA VAL A 184 1.64 8.71 7.41
C VAL A 184 0.92 7.38 7.25
N GLY A 185 -0.34 7.31 7.66
CA GLY A 185 -1.19 6.12 7.52
C GLY A 185 -2.38 6.35 6.59
N HIS A 186 -2.89 5.28 5.98
CA HIS A 186 -4.16 5.28 5.23
C HIS A 186 -5.20 4.37 5.91
N TYR A 187 -6.35 4.95 6.28
CA TYR A 187 -7.45 4.25 6.93
C TYR A 187 -8.55 3.89 5.91
N LYS A 188 -8.73 2.60 5.63
CA LYS A 188 -9.87 2.11 4.82
C LYS A 188 -10.93 1.36 5.65
N SER A 189 -10.50 0.61 6.67
CA SER A 189 -11.39 -0.25 7.45
C SER A 189 -11.09 -0.16 8.96
N ALA A 190 -12.13 -0.41 9.76
CA ALA A 190 -12.03 -0.59 11.21
C ALA A 190 -11.06 -1.72 11.61
N ASP A 191 -10.63 -2.54 10.63
CA ASP A 191 -9.85 -3.75 10.84
C ASP A 191 -8.35 -3.49 11.03
N VAL A 192 -7.82 -2.39 10.47
CA VAL A 192 -6.37 -2.06 10.51
C VAL A 192 -6.09 -0.82 11.39
N SER A 193 -7.08 0.07 11.51
CA SER A 193 -7.00 1.30 12.32
C SER A 193 -6.48 1.09 13.75
N PRO A 194 -6.90 0.04 14.49
CA PRO A 194 -6.45 -0.18 15.87
C PRO A 194 -4.94 -0.39 15.97
N PHE A 195 -4.34 -1.11 15.02
CA PHE A 195 -2.91 -1.42 15.06
C PHE A 195 -2.03 -0.21 14.86
N GLN A 196 -2.39 0.67 13.91
CA GLN A 196 -1.67 1.95 13.76
C GLN A 196 -1.74 2.78 15.03
N ARG A 197 -2.87 2.78 15.74
CA ARG A 197 -3.01 3.52 17.02
C ARG A 197 -2.16 2.88 18.12
N ILE A 198 -2.25 1.57 18.30
CA ILE A 198 -1.46 0.86 19.32
C ILE A 198 0.04 1.08 19.07
N CYS A 199 0.50 0.92 17.84
CA CYS A 199 1.88 1.16 17.47
C CYS A 199 2.30 2.62 17.71
N HIS A 200 1.47 3.59 17.31
CA HIS A 200 1.78 5.02 17.55
C HIS A 200 1.92 5.35 19.04
N GLU A 201 1.03 4.84 19.89
CA GLU A 201 1.15 5.04 21.34
C GLU A 201 2.37 4.32 21.92
N ALA A 202 2.69 3.10 21.46
CA ALA A 202 3.88 2.38 21.88
C ALA A 202 5.17 3.16 21.58
N LEU A 203 5.27 3.80 20.41
CA LEU A 203 6.41 4.67 20.08
C LEU A 203 6.47 5.89 21.00
N LYS A 204 5.34 6.55 21.27
CA LYS A 204 5.31 7.72 22.17
C LYS A 204 5.73 7.39 23.59
N VAL A 205 5.34 6.22 24.09
CA VAL A 205 5.74 5.75 25.42
C VAL A 205 7.24 5.45 25.45
N HIS A 206 7.77 4.83 24.41
CA HIS A 206 9.18 4.45 24.36
C HIS A 206 10.13 5.62 24.09
N PHE A 207 9.69 6.60 23.29
CA PHE A 207 10.45 7.79 22.91
C PHE A 207 9.72 9.08 23.40
N PRO A 208 9.62 9.32 24.71
CA PRO A 208 8.79 10.39 25.27
C PRO A 208 9.26 11.80 24.89
N PHE A 209 10.53 11.96 24.52
CA PHE A 209 11.12 13.23 24.12
C PHE A 209 11.00 13.51 22.60
N ALA A 210 10.60 12.52 21.80
CA ALA A 210 10.37 12.71 20.37
C ALA A 210 8.93 13.22 20.13
N ASN A 211 8.80 14.26 19.30
CA ASN A 211 7.48 14.77 18.90
C ASN A 211 6.85 13.89 17.81
N ILE A 212 6.43 12.69 18.19
CA ILE A 212 5.93 11.68 17.23
C ILE A 212 4.49 12.02 16.83
N ILE A 213 4.37 12.54 15.61
CA ILE A 213 3.08 12.94 15.02
C ILE A 213 2.69 11.93 13.95
N ARG A 214 1.38 11.68 13.85
CA ARG A 214 0.79 10.83 12.83
C ARG A 214 -0.23 11.59 12.00
N PHE A 215 -0.04 11.58 10.69
CA PHE A 215 -1.00 12.01 9.69
C PHE A 215 -1.92 10.85 9.29
N LYS A 216 -3.23 11.09 9.34
CA LYS A 216 -4.26 10.09 9.06
C LYS A 216 -4.94 10.39 7.73
N GLY A 217 -4.44 9.80 6.64
CA GLY A 217 -5.13 9.81 5.37
C GLY A 217 -6.42 9.00 5.45
N TYR A 218 -7.56 9.65 5.23
CA TYR A 218 -8.85 8.97 5.12
C TYR A 218 -9.47 9.36 3.78
N ILE A 219 -9.54 8.39 2.87
CA ILE A 219 -10.14 8.55 1.55
C ILE A 219 -11.14 7.42 1.40
N ARG A 220 -12.42 7.80 1.40
CA ARG A 220 -13.53 6.86 1.25
C ARG A 220 -14.08 6.99 -0.16
N ALA A 221 -13.94 5.92 -0.94
CA ALA A 221 -14.62 5.79 -2.22
C ALA A 221 -16.04 5.20 -2.03
N PRO A 222 -16.99 5.49 -2.94
CA PRO A 222 -18.34 4.95 -2.90
C PRO A 222 -18.35 3.42 -3.00
N LYS A 223 -19.33 2.77 -2.34
CA LYS A 223 -19.49 1.31 -2.39
C LYS A 223 -20.24 0.89 -3.66
N ASN A 224 -19.91 -0.28 -4.20
CA ASN A 224 -20.49 -0.85 -5.44
C ASN A 224 -22.02 -0.82 -5.48
N LYS A 225 -22.69 -1.09 -4.36
CA LYS A 225 -24.16 -1.03 -4.26
C LYS A 225 -24.74 0.37 -4.50
N ALA A 226 -24.03 1.43 -4.09
CA ALA A 226 -24.45 2.82 -4.30
C ALA A 226 -24.29 3.25 -5.77
N LEU A 227 -23.49 2.53 -6.55
CA LEU A 227 -23.29 2.74 -7.98
C LEU A 227 -24.10 1.74 -8.84
N GLY A 228 -24.95 0.90 -8.24
CA GLY A 228 -25.74 -0.10 -8.97
C GLY A 228 -24.93 -1.26 -9.55
N VAL A 229 -23.73 -1.51 -9.04
CA VAL A 229 -22.71 -2.36 -9.66
C VAL A 229 -22.80 -3.82 -9.21
N ARG A 230 -22.56 -4.75 -10.15
CA ARG A 230 -22.45 -6.19 -9.87
C ARG A 230 -21.06 -6.56 -9.35
N GLY A 231 -21.04 -7.32 -8.26
CA GLY A 231 -19.84 -7.92 -7.66
C GLY A 231 -19.01 -6.97 -6.79
N GLU A 232 -18.11 -7.55 -5.99
CA GLU A 232 -17.17 -6.84 -5.11
C GLU A 232 -15.75 -6.93 -5.71
N GLU A 233 -14.99 -5.83 -5.72
CA GLU A 233 -13.57 -5.85 -6.06
C GLU A 233 -12.75 -5.78 -4.77
N LYS A 234 -12.07 -6.88 -4.44
CA LYS A 234 -11.40 -7.07 -3.13
C LYS A 234 -9.89 -6.99 -3.22
N THR A 235 -9.32 -6.88 -4.42
CA THR A 235 -7.86 -6.95 -4.60
C THR A 235 -7.14 -5.66 -4.21
N GLU A 236 -7.81 -4.50 -4.31
CA GLU A 236 -7.29 -3.18 -3.91
C GLU A 236 -5.88 -2.85 -4.47
N ARG A 237 -5.58 -3.28 -5.69
CA ARG A 237 -4.23 -3.23 -6.26
C ARG A 237 -3.72 -1.81 -6.49
N GLY A 238 -4.63 -0.87 -6.75
CA GLY A 238 -4.33 0.56 -6.89
C GLY A 238 -4.12 1.29 -5.56
N ARG A 239 -4.36 0.64 -4.41
CA ARG A 239 -4.26 1.29 -3.08
C ARG A 239 -2.85 1.77 -2.74
N SER A 240 -1.83 1.08 -3.23
CA SER A 240 -0.43 1.46 -3.00
C SER A 240 -0.09 2.80 -3.65
N PHE A 241 -0.64 3.09 -4.83
CA PHE A 241 -0.50 4.38 -5.50
C PHE A 241 -1.05 5.52 -4.63
N LEU A 242 -2.24 5.32 -4.04
CA LEU A 242 -2.81 6.26 -3.08
C LEU A 242 -1.97 6.43 -1.82
N PHE A 243 -1.43 5.34 -1.27
CA PHE A 243 -0.60 5.44 -0.07
C PHE A 243 0.71 6.19 -0.32
N PHE A 244 1.30 6.01 -1.49
CA PHE A 244 2.47 6.75 -1.94
C PHE A 244 2.15 8.23 -2.15
N ALA A 245 1.02 8.55 -2.79
CA ALA A 245 0.56 9.94 -2.95
C ALA A 245 0.38 10.64 -1.58
N LEU A 246 -0.22 9.96 -0.59
CA LEU A 246 -0.33 10.48 0.79
C LEU A 246 1.01 10.82 1.42
N GLY A 247 2.03 9.97 1.22
CA GLY A 247 3.38 10.24 1.67
C GLY A 247 3.97 11.51 1.04
N ILE A 248 3.78 11.69 -0.27
CA ILE A 248 4.31 12.83 -1.02
C ILE A 248 3.60 14.13 -0.68
N ILE A 249 2.29 14.11 -0.46
CA ILE A 249 1.54 15.28 0.00
C ILE A 249 2.09 15.80 1.33
N CYS A 250 2.39 14.88 2.25
CA CYS A 250 3.01 15.24 3.51
C CYS A 250 4.45 15.73 3.33
N ALA A 251 5.25 15.05 2.51
CA ALA A 251 6.66 15.40 2.30
C ALA A 251 6.82 16.76 1.61
N ALA A 252 6.05 17.02 0.55
CA ALA A 252 6.01 18.30 -0.15
C ALA A 252 5.49 19.42 0.77
N GLY A 253 4.53 19.12 1.63
CA GLY A 253 4.03 20.06 2.65
C GLY A 253 5.04 20.40 3.74
N ILE A 254 5.96 19.47 4.07
CA ILE A 254 7.07 19.70 5.02
C ILE A 254 8.19 20.51 4.35
N GLY A 255 8.49 20.22 3.09
CA GLY A 255 9.41 20.99 2.27
C GLY A 255 10.12 20.18 1.19
N SER A 256 10.86 20.89 0.34
CA SER A 256 11.70 20.33 -0.72
C SER A 256 12.71 19.32 -0.16
N ASN A 257 13.03 18.30 -0.95
CA ASN A 257 13.97 17.21 -0.60
C ASN A 257 13.59 16.35 0.62
N THR A 258 12.43 16.56 1.25
CA THR A 258 11.94 15.67 2.32
C THR A 258 11.70 14.28 1.74
N ARG A 259 12.36 13.24 2.30
CA ARG A 259 12.23 11.87 1.80
C ARG A 259 10.97 11.20 2.34
N VAL A 260 10.42 10.29 1.54
CA VAL A 260 9.38 9.36 1.97
C VAL A 260 10.03 7.99 2.17
N ILE A 261 10.18 7.59 3.42
CA ILE A 261 10.65 6.28 3.82
C ILE A 261 9.52 5.26 3.64
N VAL A 262 9.83 4.16 2.94
CA VAL A 262 8.91 3.06 2.65
C VAL A 262 9.46 1.78 3.29
N PRO A 263 9.22 1.54 4.59
CA PRO A 263 9.77 0.36 5.25
C PRO A 263 9.06 -0.92 4.78
N GLU A 264 9.72 -1.74 3.99
CA GLU A 264 9.25 -3.09 3.64
C GLU A 264 10.45 -4.00 3.33
N ASN A 265 10.45 -5.20 3.91
CA ASN A 265 11.46 -6.22 3.61
C ASN A 265 11.43 -6.62 2.12
N GLY A 266 12.60 -7.00 1.59
CA GLY A 266 12.73 -7.29 0.17
C GLY A 266 11.95 -8.51 -0.34
N LEU A 267 11.62 -9.48 0.52
CA LEU A 267 10.81 -10.65 0.12
C LEU A 267 9.38 -10.24 -0.22
N ILE A 268 8.78 -9.39 0.60
CA ILE A 268 7.43 -8.87 0.36
C ILE A 268 7.46 -7.80 -0.74
N SER A 269 8.55 -7.04 -0.88
CA SER A 269 8.69 -6.06 -1.96
C SER A 269 8.67 -6.68 -3.36
N LEU A 270 9.41 -7.78 -3.59
CA LEU A 270 9.38 -8.48 -4.87
C LEU A 270 8.16 -9.41 -5.01
N ASN A 271 7.73 -10.02 -3.90
CA ASN A 271 6.57 -10.91 -3.81
C ASN A 271 6.58 -12.02 -4.89
N LEU A 272 7.68 -12.78 -4.95
CA LEU A 272 7.86 -13.87 -5.91
C LEU A 272 6.62 -14.79 -5.96
N PRO A 273 6.19 -15.21 -7.16
CA PRO A 273 5.14 -16.20 -7.30
C PRO A 273 5.63 -17.54 -6.73
N LEU A 274 5.09 -17.95 -5.58
CA LEU A 274 5.46 -19.21 -4.92
C LEU A 274 5.13 -20.44 -5.77
N THR A 275 4.14 -20.32 -6.66
CA THR A 275 3.76 -21.34 -7.66
C THR A 275 3.50 -20.67 -9.00
N LEU A 276 3.52 -21.44 -10.09
CA LEU A 276 3.27 -20.92 -11.45
C LEU A 276 1.87 -20.27 -11.59
N ASN A 277 0.87 -20.75 -10.83
CA ASN A 277 -0.49 -20.20 -10.84
C ASN A 277 -0.61 -18.84 -10.12
N ARG A 278 0.49 -18.31 -9.56
CA ARG A 278 0.54 -17.01 -8.87
C ARG A 278 1.31 -15.94 -9.63
N GLN A 279 1.60 -16.17 -10.92
CA GLN A 279 2.38 -15.25 -11.74
C GLN A 279 1.65 -13.93 -12.06
N GLY A 280 2.44 -12.92 -12.43
CA GLY A 280 1.95 -11.64 -12.93
C GLY A 280 1.10 -10.89 -11.91
N ALA A 281 -0.11 -10.51 -12.37
CA ALA A 281 -1.25 -10.07 -11.60
C ALA A 281 -1.21 -10.54 -10.14
N TYR A 282 -1.39 -11.84 -9.93
CA TYR A 282 -1.82 -12.44 -8.66
C TYR A 282 -1.00 -12.10 -7.39
N SER A 283 0.24 -11.61 -7.53
CA SER A 283 1.04 -11.04 -6.43
C SER A 283 1.03 -9.51 -6.42
N THR A 284 0.69 -8.88 -5.29
CA THR A 284 0.81 -7.42 -5.11
C THR A 284 2.28 -7.01 -5.00
N ARG A 285 2.71 -6.01 -5.78
CA ARG A 285 4.11 -5.54 -5.89
C ARG A 285 4.26 -4.08 -5.43
N THR A 286 3.70 -3.77 -4.27
CA THR A 286 3.45 -2.41 -3.78
C THR A 286 4.71 -1.61 -3.44
N THR A 287 5.83 -2.28 -3.21
CA THR A 287 7.13 -1.66 -2.89
C THR A 287 8.25 -2.24 -3.74
N HIS A 288 7.92 -2.82 -4.89
CA HIS A 288 8.90 -3.35 -5.82
C HIS A 288 9.87 -2.24 -6.27
N PRO A 289 11.19 -2.49 -6.37
CA PRO A 289 12.20 -1.48 -6.69
C PRO A 289 11.90 -0.71 -7.97
N TYR A 290 11.46 -1.43 -9.00
CA TYR A 290 11.01 -0.84 -10.25
C TYR A 290 9.83 0.12 -10.10
N TYR A 291 8.84 -0.21 -9.27
CA TYR A 291 7.72 0.68 -8.98
C TYR A 291 8.18 1.94 -8.25
N ILE A 292 9.04 1.81 -7.24
CA ILE A 292 9.65 2.94 -6.53
C ILE A 292 10.43 3.83 -7.51
N GLN A 293 11.19 3.22 -8.43
CA GLN A 293 11.92 3.96 -9.47
C GLN A 293 10.96 4.76 -10.38
N LEU A 294 9.90 4.13 -10.89
CA LEU A 294 8.92 4.82 -11.73
C LEU A 294 8.21 5.95 -10.97
N MET A 295 7.87 5.74 -9.70
CA MET A 295 7.31 6.79 -8.85
C MET A 295 8.27 7.96 -8.68
N ASN A 296 9.56 7.71 -8.44
CA ASN A 296 10.57 8.78 -8.36
C ASN A 296 10.76 9.52 -9.70
N GLN A 297 10.67 8.81 -10.83
CA GLN A 297 10.66 9.43 -12.16
C GLN A 297 9.45 10.35 -12.34
N LEU A 298 8.26 9.90 -11.90
CA LEU A 298 7.04 10.72 -11.94
C LEU A 298 7.20 11.98 -11.09
N LEU A 299 7.73 11.87 -9.87
CA LEU A 299 7.98 13.05 -9.03
C LEU A 299 8.91 14.04 -9.70
N THR A 300 10.01 13.56 -10.31
CA THR A 300 10.95 14.40 -11.05
C THR A 300 10.26 15.08 -12.23
N GLY A 301 9.44 14.35 -13.00
CA GLY A 301 8.69 14.87 -14.13
C GLY A 301 7.61 15.89 -13.74
N LEU A 302 7.09 15.82 -12.52
CA LEU A 302 6.19 16.82 -11.92
C LEU A 302 6.94 17.99 -11.25
N GLY A 303 8.27 18.06 -11.37
CA GLY A 303 9.08 19.12 -10.75
C GLY A 303 9.22 19.00 -9.23
N LEU A 304 8.86 17.85 -8.64
CA LEU A 304 8.97 17.60 -7.20
C LEU A 304 10.37 17.05 -6.87
N THR A 305 10.99 17.63 -5.85
CA THR A 305 12.33 17.23 -5.36
C THR A 305 12.28 16.14 -4.28
N ASN A 306 11.09 15.78 -3.83
CA ASN A 306 10.88 14.69 -2.88
C ASN A 306 11.14 13.33 -3.54
N SER A 307 11.47 12.31 -2.73
CA SER A 307 11.78 10.97 -3.25
C SER A 307 11.35 9.87 -2.30
N PHE A 308 10.95 8.72 -2.84
CA PHE A 308 10.75 7.48 -2.10
C PHE A 308 12.04 6.71 -1.91
N TYR A 309 12.23 6.16 -0.71
CA TYR A 309 13.39 5.34 -0.35
C TYR A 309 12.98 4.16 0.54
N ASN A 310 13.36 2.94 0.17
CA ASN A 310 13.18 1.75 1.02
C ASN A 310 14.55 1.29 1.58
N PRO A 311 14.84 1.54 2.87
CA PRO A 311 16.11 1.13 3.48
C PRO A 311 16.24 -0.40 3.68
N TYR A 312 15.16 -1.16 3.51
CA TYR A 312 15.12 -2.60 3.79
C TYR A 312 14.99 -3.46 2.52
N GLN A 313 15.17 -2.87 1.34
CA GLN A 313 15.01 -3.57 0.06
C GLN A 313 15.86 -4.85 -0.10
N PHE A 314 16.99 -4.96 0.62
CA PHE A 314 17.89 -6.13 0.61
C PHE A 314 17.95 -6.87 1.95
N LYS A 315 16.99 -6.60 2.85
CA LYS A 315 16.89 -7.28 4.15
C LYS A 315 15.72 -8.27 4.14
N THR A 316 15.94 -9.43 4.76
CA THR A 316 14.83 -10.33 5.11
C THR A 316 14.01 -9.73 6.26
N LYS A 317 12.79 -10.22 6.47
CA LYS A 317 12.00 -9.79 7.63
C LYS A 317 12.66 -10.23 8.95
N GLY A 318 13.30 -11.40 8.99
CA GLY A 318 14.07 -11.85 10.15
C GLY A 318 15.26 -10.94 10.46
N GLU A 319 15.99 -10.49 9.44
CA GLU A 319 17.08 -9.51 9.60
C GLU A 319 16.60 -8.14 10.02
N MET A 320 15.47 -7.67 9.48
CA MET A 320 14.83 -6.43 9.93
C MET A 320 14.52 -6.51 11.42
N LEU A 321 13.88 -7.60 11.86
CA LEU A 321 13.50 -7.76 13.26
C LEU A 321 14.72 -7.93 14.18
N SER A 322 15.70 -8.74 13.78
CA SER A 322 16.90 -9.01 14.59
C SER A 322 17.83 -7.80 14.70
N LYS A 323 17.84 -6.92 13.69
CA LYS A 323 18.67 -5.69 13.66
C LYS A 323 17.87 -4.43 14.01
N CYS A 324 16.59 -4.57 14.35
CA CYS A 324 15.76 -3.47 14.86
C CYS A 324 16.42 -2.91 16.12
N ALA A 325 16.47 -1.59 16.29
CA ALA A 325 17.10 -0.97 17.46
C ALA A 325 16.43 -1.40 18.79
N TYR A 326 15.10 -1.60 18.77
CA TYR A 326 14.33 -2.08 19.92
C TYR A 326 13.45 -3.29 19.54
N PRO A 327 14.05 -4.49 19.43
CA PRO A 327 13.38 -5.67 18.91
C PRO A 327 12.25 -6.16 19.82
N THR A 328 12.41 -6.03 21.14
CA THR A 328 11.36 -6.37 22.12
C THR A 328 10.13 -5.45 21.98
N LEU A 329 10.34 -4.16 21.67
CA LEU A 329 9.24 -3.23 21.40
C LEU A 329 8.49 -3.68 20.15
N ALA A 330 9.21 -4.01 19.08
CA ALA A 330 8.63 -4.53 17.84
C ALA A 330 7.84 -5.84 18.07
N ALA A 331 8.33 -6.72 18.94
CA ALA A 331 7.70 -7.99 19.27
C ALA A 331 6.42 -7.85 20.09
N THR A 332 6.31 -6.81 20.92
CA THR A 332 5.26 -6.67 21.93
C THR A 332 4.17 -5.65 21.60
N SER A 333 4.37 -4.80 20.58
CA SER A 333 3.47 -3.69 20.24
C SER A 333 2.21 -4.07 19.43
N GLY A 334 1.97 -5.37 19.24
CA GLY A 334 0.74 -5.86 18.59
C GLY A 334 0.57 -5.46 17.12
N THR A 335 1.66 -5.33 16.36
CA THR A 335 1.64 -5.01 14.91
C THR A 335 0.82 -6.02 14.08
N MET A 336 0.39 -5.66 12.85
CA MET A 336 -0.41 -6.55 11.98
C MET A 336 0.19 -6.71 10.58
N SER A 337 0.59 -7.94 10.22
CA SER A 337 1.13 -8.28 8.89
C SER A 337 0.15 -9.08 8.02
N CYS A 338 -0.93 -9.60 8.60
CA CYS A 338 -1.86 -10.53 7.93
C CYS A 338 -2.58 -9.89 6.73
N SER A 339 -2.68 -10.61 5.61
CA SER A 339 -3.52 -10.19 4.46
C SER A 339 -5.03 -10.34 4.74
N HIS A 340 -5.40 -11.13 5.75
CA HIS A 340 -6.79 -11.46 6.08
C HIS A 340 -7.08 -11.25 7.58
N PRO A 341 -6.88 -10.03 8.12
CA PRO A 341 -7.00 -9.79 9.56
C PRO A 341 -8.45 -9.99 10.05
N ALA A 342 -9.43 -9.60 9.23
CA ALA A 342 -10.85 -9.48 9.58
C ALA A 342 -11.71 -10.72 9.29
N THR A 343 -11.14 -11.92 9.11
CA THR A 343 -11.94 -13.10 8.79
C THR A 343 -12.93 -13.43 9.92
N ARG A 344 -14.22 -13.25 9.61
CA ARG A 344 -15.43 -13.53 10.43
C ARG A 344 -15.77 -15.04 10.53
N ARG A 345 -14.80 -15.95 10.37
CA ARG A 345 -15.13 -17.38 10.48
C ARG A 345 -15.48 -17.68 11.94
N SER A 346 -16.68 -18.22 12.14
CA SER A 346 -17.13 -18.89 13.36
C SER A 346 -16.27 -20.15 13.55
N SER A 347 -15.06 -19.99 14.04
CA SER A 347 -14.32 -21.08 14.68
C SER A 347 -14.13 -20.72 16.13
N THR A 348 -13.98 -21.73 16.97
CA THR A 348 -13.91 -21.75 18.44
C THR A 348 -12.87 -20.82 19.10
N THR A 349 -12.20 -19.97 18.34
CA THR A 349 -11.07 -19.10 18.73
C THR A 349 -11.38 -17.58 18.66
N GLY A 350 -12.63 -17.18 18.43
CA GLY A 350 -13.15 -15.83 18.72
C GLY A 350 -13.14 -14.79 17.58
N TYR A 351 -13.97 -13.75 17.75
CA TYR A 351 -14.08 -12.58 16.87
C TYR A 351 -12.86 -11.63 16.98
N GLY A 352 -12.54 -10.90 15.90
CA GLY A 352 -11.58 -9.78 15.92
C GLY A 352 -10.41 -9.86 14.93
N ASN A 353 -9.65 -8.77 14.83
CA ASN A 353 -8.52 -8.65 13.92
C ASN A 353 -7.31 -9.44 14.45
N ARG A 354 -6.96 -10.53 13.78
CA ARG A 354 -5.91 -11.46 14.22
C ARG A 354 -5.09 -11.98 13.04
N HIS A 355 -3.86 -12.39 13.29
CA HIS A 355 -3.06 -13.14 12.32
C HIS A 355 -3.70 -14.50 12.04
N CYS A 356 -3.84 -14.86 10.77
CA CYS A 356 -4.35 -16.19 10.38
C CYS A 356 -3.29 -17.29 10.49
N MET A 357 -2.02 -16.93 10.66
CA MET A 357 -0.88 -17.85 10.83
C MET A 357 -0.48 -18.70 9.62
N HIS A 358 -1.28 -18.71 8.55
CA HIS A 358 -1.01 -19.50 7.35
C HIS A 358 -0.80 -18.69 6.06
N CYS A 359 -1.23 -17.42 5.98
CA CYS A 359 -1.03 -16.64 4.75
C CYS A 359 0.44 -16.27 4.55
N VAL A 360 0.85 -15.98 3.31
CA VAL A 360 2.25 -15.66 2.97
C VAL A 360 2.91 -14.64 3.93
N PRO A 361 2.31 -13.46 4.22
CA PRO A 361 2.89 -12.54 5.20
C PRO A 361 2.95 -13.07 6.62
N CYS A 362 2.00 -13.90 7.04
CA CYS A 362 2.02 -14.55 8.36
C CYS A 362 3.14 -15.58 8.46
N LEU A 363 3.37 -16.40 7.43
CA LEU A 363 4.45 -17.39 7.41
C LEU A 363 5.82 -16.70 7.47
N ILE A 364 6.02 -15.65 6.66
CA ILE A 364 7.26 -14.85 6.70
C ILE A 364 7.43 -14.14 8.05
N ARG A 365 6.32 -13.65 8.66
CA ARG A 365 6.35 -13.08 10.01
C ARG A 365 6.77 -14.11 11.05
N SER A 366 6.13 -15.27 11.10
CA SER A 366 6.49 -16.30 12.07
C SER A 366 7.94 -16.78 11.91
N ALA A 367 8.40 -16.95 10.67
CA ALA A 367 9.80 -17.24 10.37
C ALA A 367 10.75 -16.15 10.88
N ALA A 368 10.40 -14.87 10.70
CA ALA A 368 11.18 -13.75 11.21
C ALA A 368 11.29 -13.73 12.74
N PHE A 369 10.18 -14.01 13.45
CA PHE A 369 10.18 -14.12 14.91
C PHE A 369 11.01 -15.30 15.41
N GLN A 370 10.90 -16.47 14.76
CA GLN A 370 11.74 -17.62 15.06
C GLN A 370 13.23 -17.31 14.84
N LYS A 371 13.57 -16.66 13.71
CA LYS A 371 14.94 -16.24 13.39
C LYS A 371 15.52 -15.28 14.44
N ALA A 372 14.70 -14.35 14.92
CA ALA A 372 15.10 -13.36 15.93
C ALA A 372 15.13 -13.92 17.37
N GLY A 373 14.63 -15.14 17.60
CA GLY A 373 14.50 -15.70 18.95
C GLY A 373 13.49 -14.95 19.82
N LEU A 374 12.48 -14.31 19.22
CA LEU A 374 11.50 -13.47 19.90
C LEU A 374 10.12 -14.13 19.89
N VAL A 375 9.35 -13.87 20.94
CA VAL A 375 7.94 -14.27 21.03
C VAL A 375 7.06 -13.15 20.48
N ASP A 376 6.26 -13.47 19.46
CA ASP A 376 5.25 -12.54 18.94
C ASP A 376 4.01 -12.51 19.82
N THR A 377 3.78 -11.40 20.53
CA THR A 377 2.58 -11.24 21.38
C THR A 377 1.36 -10.75 20.61
N SER A 378 1.49 -10.53 19.30
CA SER A 378 0.40 -10.00 18.48
C SER A 378 -0.77 -10.99 18.38
N PRO A 379 -2.03 -10.51 18.38
CA PRO A 379 -3.19 -11.39 18.32
C PRO A 379 -3.16 -12.34 17.12
N ASN A 380 -3.35 -13.63 17.36
CA ASN A 380 -3.33 -14.67 16.34
C ASN A 380 -4.43 -15.73 16.55
N ARG A 381 -4.59 -16.64 15.58
CA ARG A 381 -5.59 -17.72 15.57
C ARG A 381 -5.03 -19.07 16.06
N GLY A 382 -3.97 -19.06 16.88
CA GLY A 382 -3.31 -20.25 17.38
C GLY A 382 -2.11 -20.67 16.53
N THR A 383 -1.44 -21.75 16.94
CA THR A 383 -0.25 -22.27 16.26
C THR A 383 -0.61 -23.16 15.06
N ILE A 384 0.26 -23.18 14.05
CA ILE A 384 0.18 -24.11 12.91
C ILE A 384 1.29 -25.18 12.95
N ILE A 385 2.12 -25.18 13.98
CA ILE A 385 3.21 -26.14 14.22
C ILE A 385 2.86 -27.02 15.42
N GLY A 386 3.26 -28.30 15.37
CA GLY A 386 3.03 -29.28 16.43
C GLY A 386 2.77 -30.68 15.90
N SER A 387 3.14 -31.71 16.66
CA SER A 387 3.03 -33.12 16.26
C SER A 387 1.61 -33.60 15.98
N THR A 388 0.61 -32.94 16.56
CA THR A 388 -0.82 -33.27 16.41
C THR A 388 -1.57 -32.34 15.44
N ILE A 389 -0.91 -31.33 14.88
CA ILE A 389 -1.53 -30.33 14.01
C ILE A 389 -1.23 -30.65 12.56
N PHE A 390 -2.28 -30.82 11.74
CA PHE A 390 -2.18 -31.12 10.32
C PHE A 390 -3.00 -30.12 9.50
N LEU A 391 -2.36 -29.45 8.55
CA LEU A 391 -3.03 -28.52 7.64
C LEU A 391 -3.43 -29.22 6.35
N SER A 392 -4.68 -29.06 5.93
CA SER A 392 -5.14 -29.62 4.66
C SER A 392 -4.62 -28.79 3.48
N THR A 393 -3.96 -29.46 2.53
CA THR A 393 -3.50 -28.85 1.27
C THR A 393 -4.66 -28.41 0.35
N LYS A 394 -5.86 -28.96 0.57
CA LYS A 394 -7.09 -28.61 -0.16
C LYS A 394 -7.74 -27.31 0.33
N LYS A 395 -7.27 -26.75 1.45
CA LYS A 395 -7.80 -25.53 2.05
C LYS A 395 -6.74 -24.43 2.09
N SER A 396 -7.17 -23.20 2.29
CA SER A 396 -6.32 -22.00 2.41
C SER A 396 -5.21 -22.11 3.46
N GLU A 397 -5.43 -22.93 4.48
CA GLU A 397 -4.58 -23.15 5.63
C GLU A 397 -3.30 -23.90 5.27
N GLY A 398 -3.37 -24.89 4.36
CA GLY A 398 -2.20 -25.65 3.90
C GLY A 398 -1.64 -25.20 2.56
N ALA A 399 -2.42 -24.48 1.75
CA ALA A 399 -2.03 -24.11 0.39
C ALA A 399 -0.78 -23.22 0.30
N ASP A 400 -0.66 -22.21 1.18
CA ASP A 400 0.50 -21.31 1.20
C ASP A 400 1.77 -22.01 1.72
N THR A 401 1.64 -22.84 2.75
CA THR A 401 2.75 -23.69 3.23
C THR A 401 3.23 -24.64 2.14
N MET A 402 2.31 -25.30 1.42
CA MET A 402 2.65 -26.16 0.29
C MET A 402 3.34 -25.39 -0.84
N ALA A 403 2.89 -24.16 -1.12
CA ALA A 403 3.51 -23.29 -2.12
C ALA A 403 4.96 -22.93 -1.75
N PHE A 404 5.25 -22.65 -0.48
CA PHE A 404 6.64 -22.47 -0.02
C PHE A 404 7.45 -23.76 -0.12
N LYS A 405 6.91 -24.92 0.30
CA LYS A 405 7.61 -26.21 0.15
C LYS A 405 7.94 -26.50 -1.31
N TYR A 406 7.03 -26.20 -2.24
CA TYR A 406 7.28 -26.29 -3.68
C TYR A 406 8.42 -25.37 -4.13
N MET A 407 8.40 -24.09 -3.75
CA MET A 407 9.48 -23.13 -4.07
C MET A 407 10.85 -23.62 -3.56
N LEU A 408 10.91 -24.15 -2.33
CA LEU A 408 12.14 -24.69 -1.73
C LEU A 408 12.66 -25.92 -2.49
N GLU A 409 11.78 -26.84 -2.88
CA GLU A 409 12.16 -28.00 -3.68
C GLU A 409 12.64 -27.60 -5.08
N MET A 410 11.99 -26.63 -5.71
CA MET A 410 12.40 -26.10 -7.01
C MET A 410 13.76 -25.40 -6.93
N ARG A 411 14.01 -24.63 -5.85
CA ARG A 411 15.32 -24.04 -5.55
C ARG A 411 16.43 -25.10 -5.48
N LYS A 412 16.18 -26.23 -4.81
CA LYS A 412 17.15 -27.34 -4.68
C LYS A 412 17.40 -28.05 -6.02
N ARG A 413 16.35 -28.29 -6.79
CA ARG A 413 16.44 -29.04 -8.06
C ARG A 413 16.97 -28.23 -9.24
N LYS A 414 16.80 -26.91 -9.22
CA LYS A 414 17.09 -26.03 -10.36
C LYS A 414 17.89 -24.81 -9.90
N PRO A 415 19.22 -24.75 -10.16
CA PRO A 415 20.10 -23.67 -9.69
C PRO A 415 19.63 -22.25 -10.06
N ASN A 416 19.03 -22.09 -11.25
CA ASN A 416 18.58 -20.79 -11.77
C ASN A 416 17.12 -20.45 -11.44
N TYR A 417 16.41 -21.28 -10.67
CA TYR A 417 14.97 -21.11 -10.47
C TYR A 417 14.60 -19.79 -9.80
N ILE A 418 15.31 -19.42 -8.73
CA ILE A 418 15.08 -18.15 -8.02
C ILE A 418 15.38 -16.96 -8.92
N ALA A 419 16.50 -16.98 -9.64
CA ALA A 419 16.86 -15.92 -10.57
C ALA A 419 15.80 -15.75 -11.67
N SER A 420 15.30 -16.85 -12.25
CA SER A 420 14.21 -16.82 -13.23
C SER A 420 12.91 -16.28 -12.63
N ALA A 421 12.53 -16.71 -11.42
CA ALA A 421 11.35 -16.22 -10.74
C ALA A 421 11.42 -14.71 -10.47
N ILE A 422 12.59 -14.19 -10.09
CA ILE A 422 12.83 -12.75 -9.87
C ILE A 422 12.64 -11.97 -11.17
N ARG A 423 13.13 -12.48 -12.30
CA ARG A 423 12.95 -11.81 -13.60
C ARG A 423 11.49 -11.71 -14.04
N LEU A 424 10.61 -12.58 -13.52
CA LEU A 424 9.16 -12.52 -13.76
C LEU A 424 8.43 -11.47 -12.89
N THR A 425 9.11 -10.84 -11.93
CA THR A 425 8.50 -9.80 -11.09
C THR A 425 8.54 -8.40 -11.69
N GLY A 426 9.35 -8.21 -12.74
CA GLY A 426 9.48 -6.94 -13.45
C GLY A 426 10.95 -6.58 -13.70
N PRO A 427 11.19 -5.45 -14.37
CA PRO A 427 12.55 -4.97 -14.65
C PRO A 427 13.35 -4.74 -13.36
N LEU A 428 14.55 -5.31 -13.27
CA LEU A 428 15.45 -5.17 -12.12
C LEU A 428 16.91 -5.11 -12.62
N LYS A 429 17.71 -4.22 -12.03
CA LYS A 429 19.15 -4.11 -12.34
C LYS A 429 19.99 -5.09 -11.50
N ASN A 430 19.74 -5.16 -10.19
CA ASN A 430 20.57 -5.89 -9.23
C ASN A 430 20.03 -7.30 -8.93
N VAL A 431 19.82 -8.12 -9.95
CA VAL A 431 19.18 -9.45 -9.77
C VAL A 431 19.96 -10.34 -8.79
N ALA A 432 21.30 -10.27 -8.78
CA ALA A 432 22.13 -11.08 -7.89
C ALA A 432 21.88 -10.80 -6.40
N ASP A 433 21.79 -9.53 -6.01
CA ASP A 433 21.49 -9.13 -4.62
C ASP A 433 20.12 -9.63 -4.16
N TYR A 434 19.14 -9.65 -5.08
CA TYR A 434 17.83 -10.23 -4.80
C TYR A 434 17.85 -11.75 -4.72
N VAL A 435 18.69 -12.45 -5.50
CA VAL A 435 18.87 -13.89 -5.37
C VAL A 435 19.44 -14.24 -3.99
N ASP A 436 20.48 -13.51 -3.54
CA ASP A 436 21.04 -13.67 -2.19
C ASP A 436 19.98 -13.45 -1.11
N LEU A 437 19.28 -12.32 -1.17
CA LEU A 437 18.17 -12.00 -0.27
C LEU A 437 17.11 -13.10 -0.23
N TYR A 438 16.68 -13.60 -1.39
CA TYR A 438 15.66 -14.64 -1.44
C TYR A 438 16.15 -15.97 -0.89
N ASN A 439 17.42 -16.32 -1.09
CA ASN A 439 17.98 -17.53 -0.48
C ASN A 439 17.95 -17.42 1.05
N ARG A 440 18.47 -16.32 1.61
CA ARG A 440 18.45 -16.08 3.07
C ARG A 440 17.03 -16.09 3.63
N GLY A 441 16.09 -15.43 2.96
CA GLY A 441 14.70 -15.38 3.42
C GLY A 441 13.95 -16.71 3.26
N LEU A 442 14.26 -17.49 2.23
CA LEU A 442 13.71 -18.84 2.08
C LEU A 442 14.27 -19.79 3.14
N ASP A 443 15.52 -19.63 3.57
CA ASP A 443 16.09 -20.39 4.69
C ASP A 443 15.38 -20.09 6.01
N GLU A 444 15.05 -18.82 6.28
CA GLU A 444 14.22 -18.43 7.43
C GLU A 444 12.84 -19.12 7.38
N VAL A 445 12.19 -19.12 6.21
CA VAL A 445 10.89 -19.75 6.04
C VAL A 445 10.98 -21.27 6.15
N GLU A 446 11.99 -21.92 5.56
CA GLU A 446 12.23 -23.36 5.63
C GLU A 446 12.39 -23.83 7.07
N ALA A 447 13.15 -23.10 7.88
CA ALA A 447 13.35 -23.40 9.31
C ALA A 447 12.04 -23.37 10.11
N TYR A 448 11.07 -22.54 9.72
CA TYR A 448 9.75 -22.49 10.36
C TYR A 448 8.79 -23.55 9.82
N ILE A 449 8.66 -23.67 8.49
CA ILE A 449 7.64 -24.55 7.89
C ILE A 449 8.01 -26.04 7.90
N SER A 450 9.27 -26.40 8.19
CA SER A 450 9.68 -27.78 8.43
C SER A 450 8.95 -28.43 9.60
N GLN A 451 8.47 -27.61 10.55
CA GLN A 451 7.70 -28.01 11.72
C GLN A 451 6.18 -28.13 11.44
N VAL A 452 5.74 -27.82 10.21
CA VAL A 452 4.33 -27.85 9.80
C VAL A 452 4.02 -29.17 9.07
N ASN A 453 3.09 -29.93 9.62
CA ASN A 453 2.58 -31.16 8.99
C ASN A 453 1.43 -30.84 8.03
N LEU A 454 1.48 -31.42 6.83
CA LEU A 454 0.45 -31.28 5.81
C LEU A 454 -0.30 -32.60 5.62
N LYS A 455 -1.60 -32.53 5.30
CA LYS A 455 -2.46 -33.66 4.97
C LYS A 455 -3.23 -33.46 3.67
#